data_AF-A0AAV7BFS1-F1
#
_entry.id   AF-A0AAV7BFS1-F1
#
_cell.length_a   1.000
_cell.length_b   1.000
_cell.length_c   1.000
_cell.angle_alpha   90.00
_cell.angle_beta   90.00
_cell.angle_gamma   90.00
#
_symmetry.space_group_name_H-M   'P 1'
#
loop_
_entity.id
_entity.type
_entity.pdbx_description
1 polymer ?
#
loop_
_entity_poly.entity_id
_entity_poly.type
_entity_poly.pdbx_seq_one_letter_code
_entity_poly.pdbx_strand_id
1 'polypeptide(L)'
;RLRRLSLIAEYDLRNKKDFGRFIGQDMHIKLFHLHPGLIVGLWKKSPEIAFVMGTLHYHQLLEKSFLGSTESPYIFPPHIPILDDIDPEYGLHGYQLHIDMYSGSRTFLCRTFRGLFCRKEYIKNGHLRIAAIGLRNHKRHASLAGKVDFLWETLTLSGSIQNCFTMDVTVLDESEAPYWCFSAPVQLCESKSLETCYDFMGQNFDLNYKDDMGRIHAELIWMKEAEEYYVINLVLYLNTEKVNSYFGTNYTDSPVD
;
A
#
# COMPACT_ATOMS: atom_id res chain seq x y z
N ARG A 1 -11.98 35.85 11.71
CA ARG A 1 -12.46 34.58 12.30
C ARG A 1 -11.48 33.50 11.87
N LEU A 2 -10.62 32.98 12.77
CA LEU A 2 -9.63 31.96 12.41
C LEU A 2 -10.38 30.70 11.95
N ARG A 3 -10.35 30.44 10.64
CA ARG A 3 -10.93 29.24 10.03
C ARG A 3 -9.99 28.10 10.44
N ARG A 4 -10.38 27.35 11.46
CA ARG A 4 -9.63 26.17 11.91
C ARG A 4 -10.10 24.99 11.06
N LEU A 5 -9.18 24.45 10.28
CA LEU A 5 -9.37 23.40 9.30
C LEU A 5 -8.47 22.23 9.76
N SER A 6 -8.95 20.99 9.71
CA SER A 6 -8.25 19.91 10.42
C SER A 6 -8.38 18.51 9.82
N LEU A 7 -7.24 17.83 9.80
CA LEU A 7 -7.10 16.38 9.74
C LEU A 7 -7.29 15.82 11.16
N ILE A 8 -8.50 15.34 11.47
CA ILE A 8 -8.80 14.76 12.77
C ILE A 8 -8.92 13.24 12.61
N ALA A 9 -8.19 12.51 13.45
CA ALA A 9 -8.35 11.09 13.65
C ALA A 9 -8.29 10.80 15.15
N GLU A 10 -9.18 9.94 15.63
CA GLU A 10 -9.24 9.49 17.01
C GLU A 10 -8.81 8.02 17.10
N TYR A 11 -8.03 7.70 18.14
CA TYR A 11 -7.47 6.36 18.35
C TYR A 11 -7.81 5.90 19.77
N ASP A 12 -8.44 4.74 19.91
CA ASP A 12 -8.64 4.13 21.23
C ASP A 12 -7.46 3.23 21.60
N LEU A 13 -6.54 3.78 22.38
CA LEU A 13 -5.33 3.08 22.84
C LEU A 13 -5.59 2.11 24.00
N ARG A 14 -6.81 2.06 24.55
CA ARG A 14 -7.13 1.21 25.71
C ARG A 14 -7.40 -0.24 25.31
N ASN A 15 -7.87 -0.47 24.08
CA ASN A 15 -8.14 -1.81 23.58
C ASN A 15 -6.88 -2.41 22.94
N LYS A 16 -6.32 -3.47 23.54
CA LYS A 16 -5.12 -4.15 23.01
C LYS A 16 -5.31 -4.74 21.61
N LYS A 17 -6.55 -5.01 21.18
CA LYS A 17 -6.83 -5.43 19.79
C LYS A 17 -6.75 -4.27 18.79
N ASP A 18 -6.97 -3.05 19.25
CA ASP A 18 -7.03 -1.83 18.41
C ASP A 18 -5.79 -0.93 18.59
N PHE A 19 -4.86 -1.30 19.47
CA PHE A 19 -3.60 -0.57 19.71
C PHE A 19 -2.72 -0.44 18.46
N GLY A 20 -3.05 -1.16 17.37
CA GLY A 20 -2.40 -1.03 16.08
C GLY A 20 -1.66 -2.28 15.65
N ARG A 21 -1.38 -2.36 14.35
CA ARG A 21 -0.65 -3.47 13.74
C ARG A 21 0.84 -3.32 14.03
N PHE A 22 1.44 -4.32 14.66
CA PHE A 22 2.90 -4.41 14.76
C PHE A 22 3.53 -4.53 13.36
N ILE A 23 4.55 -3.72 13.09
CA ILE A 23 5.26 -3.71 11.79
C ILE A 23 6.66 -4.30 11.92
N GLY A 24 7.40 -3.94 12.96
CA GLY A 24 8.80 -4.35 13.10
C GLY A 24 9.43 -3.81 14.37
N GLN A 25 10.70 -4.17 14.60
CA GLN A 25 11.45 -3.69 15.75
C GLN A 25 12.94 -3.69 15.47
N ASP A 26 13.68 -2.87 16.21
CA ASP A 26 15.15 -2.93 16.27
C ASP A 26 15.62 -3.24 17.70
N MET A 27 16.86 -2.87 18.02
CA MET A 27 17.42 -3.03 19.36
C MET A 27 16.73 -2.16 20.43
N HIS A 28 16.17 -1.01 20.06
CA HIS A 28 15.67 0.00 20.98
C HIS A 28 14.16 0.14 20.97
N ILE A 29 13.50 -0.02 19.82
CA ILE A 29 12.09 0.30 19.65
C ILE A 29 11.26 -0.80 18.97
N LYS A 30 9.94 -0.74 19.15
CA LYS A 30 8.92 -1.48 18.40
C LYS A 30 8.06 -0.49 17.61
N LEU A 31 7.78 -0.82 16.36
CA LEU A 31 7.00 0.00 15.45
C LEU A 31 5.58 -0.52 15.32
N PHE A 32 4.61 0.35 15.52
CA PHE A 32 3.18 0.06 15.38
C PHE A 32 2.54 1.02 14.38
N HIS A 33 1.60 0.50 13.60
CA HIS A 33 0.75 1.27 12.71
C HIS A 33 -0.67 1.29 13.26
N LEU A 34 -1.12 2.49 13.62
CA LEU A 34 -2.46 2.84 14.03
C LEU A 34 -3.21 3.36 12.80
N HIS A 35 -4.30 2.68 12.44
CA HIS A 35 -5.14 3.13 11.34
C HIS A 35 -6.11 4.21 11.83
N PRO A 36 -6.28 5.34 11.12
CA PRO A 36 -5.69 5.66 9.81
C PRO A 36 -4.38 6.47 9.86
N GLY A 37 -3.29 5.91 9.33
CA GLY A 37 -2.12 6.70 8.92
C GLY A 37 -1.25 7.25 10.04
N LEU A 38 -1.27 6.64 11.24
CA LEU A 38 -0.40 7.01 12.35
C LEU A 38 0.59 5.89 12.64
N ILE A 39 1.87 6.24 12.73
CA ILE A 39 2.95 5.35 13.11
C ILE A 39 3.44 5.75 14.50
N VAL A 40 3.56 4.78 15.39
CA VAL A 40 4.07 4.98 16.75
C VAL A 40 5.25 4.06 16.99
N GLY A 41 6.40 4.65 17.33
CA GLY A 41 7.54 3.92 17.86
C GLY A 41 7.47 3.89 19.39
N LEU A 42 7.52 2.70 19.98
CA LEU A 42 7.59 2.52 21.44
C LEU A 42 8.97 2.02 21.85
N TRP A 43 9.50 2.51 22.97
CA TRP A 43 10.72 1.95 23.54
C TRP A 43 10.51 0.47 23.96
N LYS A 44 11.57 -0.33 23.88
CA LYS A 44 11.51 -1.74 24.31
C LYS A 44 11.69 -1.89 25.82
N LYS A 45 12.45 -0.98 26.43
CA LYS A 45 12.78 -1.00 27.87
C LYS A 45 11.75 -0.29 28.74
N SER A 46 10.92 0.58 28.16
CA SER A 46 9.79 1.25 28.82
C SER A 46 8.60 1.31 27.87
N PRO A 47 7.35 1.32 28.36
CA PRO A 47 6.16 1.45 27.51
C PRO A 47 5.94 2.89 27.00
N GLU A 48 7.01 3.70 26.93
CA GLU A 48 6.95 5.10 26.54
C GLU A 48 7.06 5.24 25.02
N ILE A 49 6.46 6.32 24.50
CA ILE A 49 6.51 6.66 23.08
C ILE A 49 7.89 7.25 22.77
N ALA A 50 8.58 6.67 21.80
CA ALA A 50 9.82 7.18 21.24
C ALA A 50 9.55 8.29 20.22
N PHE A 51 8.65 8.02 19.28
CA PHE A 51 8.22 8.99 18.27
C PHE A 51 6.80 8.69 17.78
N VAL A 52 6.22 9.70 17.16
CA VAL A 52 4.95 9.62 16.42
C VAL A 52 5.18 10.21 15.04
N MET A 53 4.73 9.51 14.00
CA MET A 53 4.84 9.94 12.61
C MET A 53 3.49 9.75 11.92
N GLY A 54 3.06 10.74 11.14
CA GLY A 54 1.87 10.61 10.29
C GLY A 54 2.28 10.16 8.89
N THR A 55 1.59 9.18 8.34
CA THR A 55 1.67 8.77 6.93
C THR A 55 0.44 9.26 6.20
N LEU A 56 0.62 10.28 5.37
CA LEU A 56 -0.45 10.96 4.67
C LEU A 56 -0.12 10.97 3.19
N HIS A 57 -0.93 10.26 2.40
CA HIS A 57 -0.81 10.34 0.95
C HIS A 57 -1.22 11.74 0.47
N TYR A 58 -0.51 12.29 -0.53
CA TYR A 58 -0.74 13.66 -1.02
C TYR A 58 -2.14 13.85 -1.63
N HIS A 59 -2.68 12.83 -2.29
CA HIS A 59 -4.02 12.87 -2.87
C HIS A 59 -5.06 13.27 -1.80
N GLN A 60 -5.84 14.31 -2.10
CA GLN A 60 -6.88 14.87 -1.23
C GLN A 60 -6.40 15.44 0.10
N LEU A 61 -5.08 15.53 0.34
CA LEU A 61 -4.54 16.01 1.60
C LEU A 61 -4.92 17.47 1.86
N LEU A 62 -4.82 18.31 0.82
CA LEU A 62 -5.18 19.72 0.92
C LEU A 62 -6.67 19.87 1.21
N GLU A 63 -7.52 19.22 0.44
CA GLU A 63 -8.98 19.24 0.60
C GLU A 63 -9.40 18.77 1.99
N LYS A 64 -8.86 17.64 2.46
CA LYS A 64 -9.09 17.15 3.84
C LYS A 64 -8.60 18.15 4.88
N SER A 65 -7.48 18.83 4.61
CA SER A 65 -6.92 19.85 5.50
C SER A 65 -7.68 21.16 5.48
N PHE A 66 -8.31 21.55 4.38
CA PHE A 66 -8.91 22.88 4.17
C PHE A 66 -10.44 22.91 4.22
N LEU A 67 -11.10 21.78 3.95
CA LEU A 67 -12.57 21.69 3.92
C LEU A 67 -13.16 21.08 5.20
N GLY A 68 -12.30 20.52 6.07
CA GLY A 68 -12.69 20.01 7.38
C GLY A 68 -13.11 21.12 8.34
N SER A 69 -13.77 20.70 9.42
CA SER A 69 -14.10 21.57 10.54
C SER A 69 -13.30 21.16 11.78
N THR A 70 -13.29 22.01 12.82
CA THR A 70 -12.64 21.69 14.11
C THR A 70 -13.19 20.48 14.83
N GLU A 71 -14.40 20.04 14.49
CA GLU A 71 -15.11 18.98 15.20
C GLU A 71 -15.34 17.76 14.32
N SER A 72 -15.13 17.88 13.01
CA SER A 72 -15.40 16.80 12.07
C SER A 72 -14.45 16.80 10.88
N PRO A 73 -13.96 15.62 10.47
CA PRO A 73 -13.19 15.49 9.25
C PRO A 73 -14.07 15.82 8.03
N TYR A 74 -13.46 16.30 6.95
CA TYR A 74 -14.16 16.47 5.68
C TYR A 74 -14.45 15.10 5.07
N ILE A 75 -15.71 14.88 4.71
CA ILE A 75 -16.16 13.69 3.99
C ILE A 75 -16.44 14.10 2.55
N PHE A 76 -15.79 13.43 1.60
CA PHE A 76 -16.05 13.68 0.18
C PHE A 76 -17.47 13.25 -0.18
N PRO A 77 -18.14 13.97 -1.09
CA PRO A 77 -19.40 13.49 -1.65
C PRO A 77 -19.18 12.12 -2.30
N PRO A 78 -20.19 11.23 -2.26
CA PRO A 78 -20.08 9.93 -2.91
C PRO A 78 -19.82 10.12 -4.41
N HIS A 79 -18.94 9.28 -4.96
CA HIS A 79 -18.68 9.26 -6.40
C HIS A 79 -19.97 8.91 -7.15
N ILE A 80 -20.22 9.59 -8.26
CA ILE A 80 -21.35 9.31 -9.15
C ILE A 80 -20.77 8.58 -10.36
N PRO A 81 -21.14 7.30 -10.58
CA PRO A 81 -20.64 6.53 -11.70
C PRO A 81 -20.95 7.19 -13.04
N ILE A 82 -19.93 7.28 -13.88
CA ILE A 82 -20.10 7.60 -15.29
C ILE A 82 -20.36 6.27 -16.00
N LEU A 83 -21.56 6.11 -16.58
CA LEU A 83 -21.94 4.87 -17.26
C LEU A 83 -21.38 4.85 -18.68
N ASP A 84 -20.87 3.70 -19.09
CA ASP A 84 -20.48 3.40 -20.47
C ASP A 84 -21.32 2.22 -20.98
N ASP A 85 -22.04 2.43 -22.09
CA ASP A 85 -22.88 1.42 -22.74
C ASP A 85 -22.23 0.79 -23.98
N ILE A 86 -21.03 1.24 -24.34
CA ILE A 86 -20.27 0.81 -25.52
C ILE A 86 -19.25 -0.26 -25.12
N ASP A 87 -18.53 -0.07 -24.02
CA ASP A 87 -17.46 -0.97 -23.58
C ASP A 87 -17.97 -2.10 -22.66
N PRO A 88 -17.97 -3.36 -23.11
CA PRO A 88 -18.39 -4.50 -22.29
C PRO A 88 -17.40 -4.87 -21.16
N GLU A 89 -16.22 -4.26 -21.13
CA GLU A 89 -15.17 -4.43 -20.12
C GLU A 89 -14.86 -3.14 -19.35
N TYR A 90 -15.78 -2.16 -19.38
CA TYR A 90 -15.65 -0.89 -18.69
C TYR A 90 -15.28 -1.08 -17.20
N GLY A 91 -14.29 -0.35 -16.71
CA GLY A 91 -13.75 -0.52 -15.37
C GLY A 91 -12.87 -1.77 -15.15
N LEU A 92 -12.53 -2.54 -16.19
CA LEU A 92 -11.57 -3.65 -16.10
C LEU A 92 -10.19 -3.33 -16.69
N HIS A 93 -10.02 -2.21 -17.39
CA HIS A 93 -8.76 -1.85 -18.04
C HIS A 93 -8.42 -0.37 -17.85
N GLY A 94 -7.36 0.10 -18.52
CA GLY A 94 -6.95 1.51 -18.49
C GLY A 94 -6.24 1.97 -17.21
N TYR A 95 -6.17 1.12 -16.17
CA TYR A 95 -5.58 1.49 -14.89
C TYR A 95 -4.10 1.89 -14.99
N GLN A 96 -3.70 2.86 -14.15
CA GLN A 96 -2.30 3.20 -13.92
C GLN A 96 -1.97 3.00 -12.43
N LEU A 97 -0.88 2.29 -12.11
CA LEU A 97 -0.35 2.18 -10.76
C LEU A 97 0.94 2.99 -10.65
N HIS A 98 0.98 3.96 -9.75
CA HIS A 98 2.22 4.55 -9.26
C HIS A 98 2.52 4.02 -7.86
N ILE A 99 3.75 3.56 -7.64
CA ILE A 99 4.22 3.05 -6.35
C ILE A 99 5.54 3.72 -5.98
N ASP A 100 5.61 4.21 -4.75
CA ASP A 100 6.83 4.74 -4.13
C ASP A 100 7.10 3.95 -2.84
N MET A 101 8.31 3.41 -2.70
CA MET A 101 8.79 2.70 -1.52
C MET A 101 10.00 3.45 -0.98
N TYR A 102 9.92 3.96 0.24
CA TYR A 102 10.95 4.83 0.79
C TYR A 102 11.06 4.74 2.32
N SER A 103 12.15 5.29 2.84
CA SER A 103 12.30 5.56 4.26
C SER A 103 13.11 6.83 4.50
N GLY A 104 12.52 7.79 5.20
CA GLY A 104 13.10 9.11 5.37
C GLY A 104 13.33 9.76 4.00
N SER A 105 14.56 10.14 3.71
CA SER A 105 14.98 10.69 2.41
C SER A 105 15.41 9.64 1.39
N ARG A 106 15.46 8.34 1.75
CA ARG A 106 15.91 7.27 0.85
C ARG A 106 14.74 6.65 0.12
N THR A 107 14.74 6.73 -1.21
CA THR A 107 13.80 6.01 -2.08
C THR A 107 14.41 4.69 -2.54
N PHE A 108 13.71 3.60 -2.28
CA PHE A 108 14.09 2.24 -2.71
C PHE A 108 13.53 1.91 -4.09
N LEU A 109 12.29 2.32 -4.37
CA LEU A 109 11.62 2.12 -5.65
C LEU A 109 10.63 3.26 -5.89
N CYS A 110 10.68 3.87 -7.07
CA CYS A 110 9.64 4.78 -7.55
C CYS A 110 9.32 4.40 -8.99
N ARG A 111 8.10 3.91 -9.25
CA ARG A 111 7.75 3.38 -10.57
C ARG A 111 6.28 3.58 -10.90
N THR A 112 6.01 3.81 -12.18
CA THR A 112 4.66 3.85 -12.74
C THR A 112 4.46 2.72 -13.74
N PHE A 113 3.37 2.00 -13.59
CA PHE A 113 2.88 0.97 -14.50
C PHE A 113 1.60 1.49 -15.16
N ARG A 114 1.52 1.41 -16.49
CA ARG A 114 0.40 1.94 -17.27
C ARG A 114 -0.26 0.83 -18.09
N GLY A 115 -1.52 1.06 -18.48
CA GLY A 115 -2.28 0.11 -19.29
C GLY A 115 -2.49 -1.21 -18.55
N LEU A 116 -2.74 -1.13 -17.25
CA LEU A 116 -3.04 -2.29 -16.44
C LEU A 116 -4.50 -2.69 -16.65
N PHE A 117 -4.74 -4.00 -16.69
CA PHE A 117 -6.07 -4.55 -16.93
C PHE A 117 -6.28 -5.86 -16.16
N CYS A 118 -7.54 -6.20 -15.96
CA CYS A 118 -8.05 -7.47 -15.47
C CYS A 118 -8.90 -8.09 -16.57
N ARG A 119 -8.85 -9.42 -16.70
CA ARG A 119 -9.83 -10.15 -17.50
C ARG A 119 -10.91 -10.70 -16.58
N LYS A 120 -12.12 -10.91 -17.10
CA LYS A 120 -13.25 -11.44 -16.32
C LYS A 120 -12.91 -12.77 -15.63
N GLU A 121 -12.18 -13.65 -16.31
CA GLU A 121 -11.65 -14.94 -15.82
C GLU A 121 -10.76 -14.83 -14.56
N TYR A 122 -10.19 -13.65 -14.29
CA TYR A 122 -9.35 -13.39 -13.13
C TYR A 122 -10.07 -12.68 -11.98
N ILE A 123 -11.38 -12.47 -12.10
CA ILE A 123 -12.24 -12.01 -11.01
C ILE A 123 -12.59 -13.21 -10.15
N LYS A 124 -12.02 -13.26 -8.94
CA LYS A 124 -12.18 -14.38 -8.01
C LYS A 124 -12.20 -13.89 -6.57
N ASN A 125 -13.01 -14.54 -5.74
CA ASN A 125 -13.12 -14.28 -4.31
C ASN A 125 -13.42 -12.80 -4.01
N GLY A 126 -14.28 -12.16 -4.78
CA GLY A 126 -14.67 -10.76 -4.65
C GLY A 126 -13.56 -9.76 -4.99
N HIS A 127 -12.54 -10.16 -5.75
CA HIS A 127 -11.48 -9.26 -6.17
C HIS A 127 -11.14 -9.39 -7.67
N LEU A 128 -10.89 -8.26 -8.32
CA LEU A 128 -10.26 -8.15 -9.64
C LEU A 128 -8.75 -8.28 -9.47
N ARG A 129 -8.11 -9.22 -10.16
CA ARG A 129 -6.66 -9.41 -10.11
C ARG A 129 -5.97 -8.69 -11.29
N ILE A 130 -5.17 -7.67 -10.97
CA ILE A 130 -4.40 -6.88 -11.95
C ILE A 130 -2.91 -7.08 -11.69
N ALA A 131 -2.17 -7.61 -12.67
CA ALA A 131 -0.73 -7.84 -12.54
C ALA A 131 0.07 -6.68 -13.16
N ALA A 132 0.83 -5.95 -12.32
CA ALA A 132 1.75 -4.90 -12.77
C ALA A 132 3.11 -5.47 -13.19
N ILE A 133 3.64 -6.38 -12.37
CA ILE A 133 4.80 -7.23 -12.68
C ILE A 133 4.33 -8.67 -12.57
N GLY A 134 4.64 -9.51 -13.56
CA GLY A 134 4.31 -10.92 -13.53
C GLY A 134 5.57 -11.77 -13.59
N LEU A 135 5.55 -12.90 -12.87
CA LEU A 135 6.66 -13.86 -12.74
C LEU A 135 7.32 -14.26 -14.07
N ARG A 136 6.53 -14.39 -15.14
CA ARG A 136 7.03 -14.84 -16.45
C ARG A 136 7.66 -13.72 -17.28
N ASN A 137 7.48 -12.46 -16.89
CA ASN A 137 7.93 -11.28 -17.63
C ASN A 137 9.12 -10.60 -16.96
N HIS A 138 10.26 -11.28 -17.07
CA HIS A 138 11.57 -10.86 -16.56
C HIS A 138 11.96 -9.41 -16.90
N LYS A 139 11.52 -8.88 -18.06
CA LYS A 139 11.82 -7.50 -18.49
C LYS A 139 11.17 -6.43 -17.61
N ARG A 140 10.11 -6.79 -16.86
CA ARG A 140 9.39 -5.87 -15.98
C ARG A 140 9.83 -5.97 -14.52
N HIS A 141 10.75 -6.88 -14.18
CA HIS A 141 11.30 -6.95 -12.83
C HIS A 141 11.93 -5.60 -12.46
N ALA A 142 11.90 -5.27 -11.17
CA ALA A 142 12.40 -4.00 -10.65
C ALA A 142 13.37 -4.28 -9.51
N SER A 143 14.58 -3.74 -9.55
CA SER A 143 15.42 -3.74 -8.36
C SER A 143 14.96 -2.66 -7.38
N LEU A 144 15.12 -2.93 -6.09
CA LEU A 144 15.07 -1.92 -5.03
C LEU A 144 16.51 -1.48 -4.76
N ALA A 145 16.68 -0.17 -4.57
CA ALA A 145 18.00 0.40 -4.30
C ALA A 145 18.53 -0.05 -2.93
N GLY A 146 19.41 -1.05 -2.93
CA GLY A 146 20.09 -1.58 -1.76
C GLY A 146 19.18 -2.28 -0.74
N LYS A 147 19.68 -2.37 0.50
CA LYS A 147 18.95 -2.94 1.64
C LYS A 147 17.85 -1.98 2.10
N VAL A 148 16.70 -2.55 2.41
CA VAL A 148 15.51 -1.79 2.81
C VAL A 148 15.30 -1.82 4.31
N ASP A 149 15.00 -0.66 4.86
CA ASP A 149 14.86 -0.45 6.29
C ASP A 149 14.10 0.84 6.60
N PHE A 150 13.46 0.86 7.77
CA PHE A 150 12.68 1.98 8.27
C PHE A 150 13.56 2.76 9.24
N LEU A 151 14.04 3.92 8.79
CA LEU A 151 14.76 4.88 9.61
C LEU A 151 13.82 5.58 10.57
N TRP A 152 14.29 5.70 11.79
CA TRP A 152 13.68 6.55 12.79
C TRP A 152 14.75 7.35 13.51
N GLU A 153 14.38 8.54 13.93
CA GLU A 153 15.24 9.45 14.65
C GLU A 153 14.42 10.18 15.71
N THR A 154 15.02 10.34 16.88
CA THR A 154 14.56 11.20 17.96
C THR A 154 15.64 12.26 18.20
N LEU A 155 15.42 13.19 19.12
CA LEU A 155 16.41 14.23 19.44
C LEU A 155 17.79 13.68 19.87
N THR A 156 17.87 12.45 20.36
CA THR A 156 19.09 11.88 20.96
C THR A 156 19.51 10.53 20.39
N LEU A 157 18.61 9.80 19.75
CA LEU A 157 18.84 8.45 19.24
C LEU A 157 18.23 8.30 17.86
N SER A 158 18.95 7.60 16.99
CA SER A 158 18.46 7.14 15.69
C SER A 158 18.63 5.63 15.58
N GLY A 159 17.85 5.03 14.70
CA GLY A 159 17.91 3.61 14.43
C GLY A 159 17.27 3.25 13.11
N SER A 160 17.28 1.95 12.84
CA SER A 160 16.84 1.37 11.57
C SER A 160 16.19 0.03 11.85
N ILE A 161 14.95 -0.12 11.40
CA ILE A 161 14.22 -1.38 11.47
C ILE A 161 14.32 -2.04 10.11
N GLN A 162 15.08 -3.14 10.05
CA GLN A 162 15.29 -3.89 8.81
C GLN A 162 13.97 -4.41 8.23
N ASN A 163 13.92 -4.55 6.90
CA ASN A 163 12.78 -5.12 6.18
C ASN A 163 11.45 -4.35 6.37
N CYS A 164 11.50 -3.10 6.82
CA CYS A 164 10.34 -2.24 6.97
C CYS A 164 10.55 -0.95 6.18
N PHE A 165 9.50 -0.35 5.63
CA PHE A 165 9.59 0.94 4.94
C PHE A 165 8.18 1.51 4.74
N THR A 166 8.09 2.75 4.24
CA THR A 166 6.82 3.36 3.85
C THR A 166 6.54 3.05 2.39
N MET A 167 5.29 2.73 2.08
CA MET A 167 4.81 2.51 0.73
C MET A 167 3.63 3.44 0.43
N ASP A 168 3.81 4.27 -0.59
CA ASP A 168 2.79 5.15 -1.13
C ASP A 168 2.31 4.59 -2.46
N VAL A 169 0.99 4.55 -2.62
CA VAL A 169 0.34 3.98 -3.79
C VAL A 169 -0.71 4.94 -4.29
N THR A 170 -0.68 5.17 -5.61
CA THR A 170 -1.74 5.84 -6.36
C THR A 170 -2.18 4.94 -7.51
N VAL A 171 -3.44 4.51 -7.49
CA VAL A 171 -4.10 3.86 -8.61
C VAL A 171 -5.01 4.87 -9.28
N LEU A 172 -4.80 5.10 -10.57
CA LEU A 172 -5.66 5.90 -11.43
C LEU A 172 -6.53 4.96 -12.28
N ASP A 173 -7.75 5.39 -12.56
CA ASP A 173 -8.62 4.74 -13.56
C ASP A 173 -8.22 5.13 -15.00
N GLU A 174 -9.02 4.69 -15.98
CA GLU A 174 -8.79 4.99 -17.40
C GLU A 174 -8.93 6.48 -17.76
N SER A 175 -9.66 7.26 -16.95
CA SER A 175 -9.83 8.70 -17.09
C SER A 175 -8.72 9.49 -16.35
N GLU A 176 -7.71 8.78 -15.85
CA GLU A 176 -6.63 9.31 -15.00
C GLU A 176 -7.12 9.90 -13.67
N ALA A 177 -8.34 9.57 -13.25
CA ALA A 177 -8.89 9.97 -11.97
C ALA A 177 -8.35 9.03 -10.86
N PRO A 178 -7.95 9.57 -9.70
CA PRO A 178 -7.52 8.74 -8.58
C PRO A 178 -8.65 7.84 -8.07
N TYR A 179 -8.43 6.54 -8.17
CA TYR A 179 -9.37 5.49 -7.75
C TYR A 179 -9.04 4.96 -6.35
N TRP A 180 -7.77 4.63 -6.10
CA TRP A 180 -7.32 4.10 -4.81
C TRP A 180 -5.95 4.67 -4.44
N CYS A 181 -5.88 5.35 -3.30
CA CYS A 181 -4.65 6.01 -2.83
C CYS A 181 -4.42 5.75 -1.35
N PHE A 182 -3.20 5.35 -0.97
CA PHE A 182 -2.83 5.20 0.43
C PHE A 182 -1.33 5.42 0.67
N SER A 183 -0.99 5.69 1.93
CA SER A 183 0.38 5.73 2.45
C SER A 183 0.41 4.90 3.72
N ALA A 184 1.29 3.91 3.78
CA ALA A 184 1.35 3.02 4.95
C ALA A 184 2.74 2.41 5.17
N PRO A 185 3.11 2.14 6.42
CA PRO A 185 4.28 1.31 6.70
C PRO A 185 3.99 -0.15 6.33
N VAL A 186 4.95 -0.77 5.68
CA VAL A 186 4.91 -2.17 5.25
C VAL A 186 6.14 -2.92 5.75
N GLN A 187 6.00 -4.24 5.84
CA GLN A 187 7.06 -5.16 6.25
C GLN A 187 7.26 -6.18 5.12
N LEU A 188 8.52 -6.43 4.77
CA LEU A 188 8.94 -7.60 4.02
C LEU A 188 9.08 -8.79 4.96
N CYS A 189 8.34 -9.84 4.67
CA CYS A 189 8.39 -11.09 5.41
C CYS A 189 9.11 -12.14 4.58
N GLU A 190 10.06 -12.87 5.17
CA GLU A 190 10.68 -14.00 4.49
C GLU A 190 9.61 -15.06 4.17
N SER A 191 9.53 -15.44 2.90
CA SER A 191 8.54 -16.41 2.42
C SER A 191 8.98 -17.82 2.78
N LYS A 192 8.05 -18.61 3.32
CA LYS A 192 8.25 -20.05 3.58
C LYS A 192 7.89 -20.92 2.37
N SER A 193 7.40 -20.30 1.30
CA SER A 193 6.97 -20.96 0.07
C SER A 193 8.17 -21.57 -0.65
N LEU A 194 8.14 -22.89 -0.86
CA LEU A 194 9.07 -23.65 -1.69
C LEU A 194 8.71 -23.60 -3.19
N GLU A 195 7.57 -22.99 -3.55
CA GLU A 195 7.02 -23.04 -4.91
C GLU A 195 7.50 -21.91 -5.84
N THR A 196 8.52 -21.15 -5.43
CA THR A 196 9.00 -20.01 -6.22
C THR A 196 10.03 -20.44 -7.26
N CYS A 197 9.75 -20.00 -8.49
CA CYS A 197 10.54 -20.04 -9.72
C CYS A 197 11.99 -20.54 -9.54
N TYR A 198 12.25 -21.81 -9.92
CA TYR A 198 13.56 -22.47 -9.90
C TYR A 198 14.71 -21.69 -10.57
N ASP A 199 14.39 -20.66 -11.35
CA ASP A 199 15.34 -19.86 -12.10
C ASP A 199 16.10 -18.84 -11.23
N PHE A 200 15.64 -18.56 -10.00
CA PHE A 200 16.25 -17.55 -9.12
C PHE A 200 16.81 -18.16 -7.83
N MET A 201 18.14 -18.16 -7.69
CA MET A 201 18.84 -18.67 -6.50
C MET A 201 18.95 -17.61 -5.38
N GLY A 202 17.82 -17.17 -4.82
CA GLY A 202 17.79 -16.15 -3.76
C GLY A 202 16.79 -16.45 -2.64
N GLN A 203 16.89 -15.70 -1.53
CA GLN A 203 15.87 -15.75 -0.47
C GLN A 203 14.62 -15.00 -0.93
N ASN A 204 13.45 -15.62 -0.77
CA ASN A 204 12.17 -15.05 -1.18
C ASN A 204 11.54 -14.24 -0.05
N PHE A 205 10.93 -13.11 -0.41
CA PHE A 205 10.25 -12.21 0.50
C PHE A 205 8.87 -11.85 -0.05
N ASP A 206 7.88 -11.81 0.84
CA ASP A 206 6.52 -11.39 0.54
C ASP A 206 6.26 -10.01 1.15
N LEU A 207 5.62 -9.15 0.37
CA LEU A 207 5.05 -7.88 0.81
C LEU A 207 3.54 -7.94 0.64
N ASN A 208 2.80 -7.69 1.72
CA ASN A 208 1.35 -7.70 1.71
C ASN A 208 0.77 -6.44 2.37
N TYR A 209 -0.13 -5.77 1.66
CA TYR A 209 -0.94 -4.67 2.17
C TYR A 209 -2.42 -4.93 1.87
N LYS A 210 -3.32 -4.53 2.77
CA LYS A 210 -4.77 -4.64 2.58
C LYS A 210 -5.51 -3.53 3.32
N ASP A 211 -6.52 -2.97 2.68
CA ASP A 211 -7.55 -2.12 3.25
C ASP A 211 -8.95 -2.53 2.75
N ASP A 212 -9.92 -1.63 2.80
CA ASP A 212 -11.30 -1.84 2.35
C ASP A 212 -11.46 -1.75 0.82
N MET A 213 -10.56 -1.04 0.14
CA MET A 213 -10.56 -0.84 -1.31
C MET A 213 -9.88 -2.00 -2.04
N GLY A 214 -8.86 -2.60 -1.44
CA GLY A 214 -8.16 -3.73 -2.05
C GLY A 214 -6.98 -4.26 -1.26
N ARG A 215 -6.13 -5.03 -1.95
CA ARG A 215 -4.86 -5.51 -1.42
C ARG A 215 -3.76 -5.46 -2.48
N ILE A 216 -2.53 -5.26 -2.02
CA ILE A 216 -1.32 -5.41 -2.83
C ILE A 216 -0.56 -6.61 -2.32
N HIS A 217 -0.11 -7.42 -3.27
CA HIS A 217 0.81 -8.52 -3.04
C HIS A 217 2.03 -8.35 -3.93
N ALA A 218 3.22 -8.38 -3.35
CA ALA A 218 4.45 -8.40 -4.11
C ALA A 218 5.37 -9.52 -3.62
N GLU A 219 6.03 -10.17 -4.57
CA GLU A 219 7.07 -11.18 -4.30
C GLU A 219 8.41 -10.58 -4.72
N LEU A 220 9.38 -10.67 -3.81
CA LEU A 220 10.72 -10.13 -3.98
C LEU A 220 11.76 -11.24 -3.74
N ILE A 221 12.88 -11.14 -4.44
CA ILE A 221 14.03 -12.02 -4.26
C ILE A 221 15.25 -11.21 -3.85
N TRP A 222 15.94 -11.64 -2.80
CA TRP A 222 17.25 -11.09 -2.45
C TRP A 222 18.35 -11.72 -3.33
N MET A 223 18.99 -10.89 -4.14
CA MET A 223 20.11 -11.29 -4.99
C MET A 223 21.42 -10.98 -4.26
N LYS A 224 22.13 -12.03 -3.83
CA LYS A 224 23.35 -11.88 -3.00
C LYS A 224 24.49 -11.20 -3.76
N GLU A 225 24.62 -11.47 -5.06
CA GLU A 225 25.70 -10.94 -5.90
C GLU A 225 25.56 -9.43 -6.15
N ALA A 226 24.32 -8.95 -6.26
CA ALA A 226 24.01 -7.54 -6.47
C ALA A 226 23.77 -6.76 -5.16
N GLU A 227 23.58 -7.46 -4.04
CA GLU A 227 23.15 -6.90 -2.75
C GLU A 227 21.86 -6.06 -2.83
N GLU A 228 20.90 -6.52 -3.64
CA GLU A 228 19.64 -5.83 -3.91
C GLU A 228 18.44 -6.78 -3.89
N TYR A 229 17.26 -6.23 -3.59
CA TYR A 229 15.99 -6.95 -3.78
C TYR A 229 15.46 -6.75 -5.19
N TYR A 230 14.87 -7.79 -5.77
CA TYR A 230 14.20 -7.72 -7.06
C TYR A 230 12.72 -8.07 -6.91
N VAL A 231 11.82 -7.15 -7.29
CA VAL A 231 10.39 -7.43 -7.42
C VAL A 231 10.15 -8.29 -8.66
N ILE A 232 9.73 -9.53 -8.45
CA ILE A 232 9.46 -10.51 -9.50
C ILE A 232 7.96 -10.69 -9.77
N ASN A 233 7.12 -10.32 -8.80
CA ASN A 233 5.67 -10.33 -8.93
C ASN A 233 5.10 -9.11 -8.20
N LEU A 234 4.17 -8.39 -8.83
CA LEU A 234 3.45 -7.29 -8.21
C LEU A 234 2.01 -7.31 -8.72
N VAL A 235 1.08 -7.59 -7.81
CA VAL A 235 -0.32 -7.83 -8.12
C VAL A 235 -1.19 -6.96 -7.23
N LEU A 236 -2.09 -6.21 -7.86
CA LEU A 236 -3.18 -5.51 -7.19
C LEU A 236 -4.42 -6.40 -7.24
N TYR A 237 -5.15 -6.40 -6.14
CA TYR A 237 -6.47 -7.02 -6.05
C TYR A 237 -7.46 -5.95 -5.61
N LEU A 238 -8.28 -5.47 -6.54
CA LEU A 238 -9.28 -4.45 -6.25
C LEU A 238 -10.59 -5.12 -5.85
N ASN A 239 -11.26 -4.60 -4.83
CA ASN A 239 -12.56 -5.13 -4.38
C ASN A 239 -13.61 -4.97 -5.49
N THR A 240 -14.23 -6.08 -5.91
CA THR A 240 -15.21 -6.09 -7.00
C THR A 240 -16.43 -5.24 -6.70
N GLU A 241 -16.90 -5.20 -5.46
CA GLU A 241 -18.04 -4.38 -5.05
C GLU A 241 -17.73 -2.88 -5.20
N LYS A 242 -16.51 -2.47 -4.83
CA LYS A 242 -16.05 -1.08 -4.98
C LYS A 242 -15.92 -0.69 -6.44
N VAL A 243 -15.37 -1.58 -7.28
CA VAL A 243 -15.28 -1.35 -8.73
C VAL A 243 -16.68 -1.22 -9.33
N ASN A 244 -17.59 -2.15 -9.02
CA ASN A 244 -18.98 -2.09 -9.48
C ASN A 244 -19.69 -0.80 -9.07
N SER A 245 -19.50 -0.38 -7.81
CA SER A 245 -20.07 0.87 -7.31
C SER A 245 -19.44 2.11 -7.94
N TYR A 246 -18.18 2.06 -8.41
CA TYR A 246 -17.48 3.20 -9.00
C TYR A 246 -17.83 3.36 -10.48
N PHE A 247 -17.81 2.27 -11.24
CA PHE A 247 -18.06 2.27 -12.68
C PHE A 247 -19.53 2.00 -13.05
N GLY A 248 -20.40 1.69 -12.08
CA GLY A 248 -21.80 1.36 -12.36
C GLY A 248 -21.97 0.01 -13.06
N THR A 249 -21.04 -0.92 -12.83
CA THR A 249 -21.00 -2.26 -13.43
C THR A 249 -21.54 -3.33 -12.48
N ASN A 250 -21.64 -4.58 -12.94
CA ASN A 250 -22.08 -5.72 -12.13
C ASN A 250 -21.23 -6.97 -12.39
N TYR A 251 -19.92 -6.85 -12.17
CA TYR A 251 -19.00 -7.98 -12.25
C TYR A 251 -19.20 -8.93 -11.06
N THR A 252 -19.17 -10.23 -11.33
CA THR A 252 -19.24 -11.29 -10.34
C THR A 252 -18.01 -12.19 -10.43
N ASP A 253 -17.79 -13.00 -9.41
CA ASP A 253 -16.74 -14.01 -9.46
C ASP A 253 -16.93 -14.95 -10.65
N SER A 254 -15.81 -15.30 -11.29
CA SER A 254 -15.82 -16.35 -12.31
C SER A 254 -16.26 -17.67 -11.69
N PRO A 255 -17.11 -18.46 -12.38
CA PRO A 255 -17.46 -19.79 -11.92
C PRO A 255 -16.19 -20.62 -11.69
N VAL A 256 -16.18 -21.38 -10.60
CA VAL A 256 -15.13 -22.36 -10.32
C VAL A 256 -15.44 -23.57 -11.20
N ASP A 257 -14.65 -23.77 -12.25
CA ASP A 257 -14.63 -25.05 -13.00
C ASP A 257 -14.08 -26.19 -12.12
#